data_AF-A0A4P9JBB8-F1
#
_entry.id   AF-A0A4P9JBB8-F1
#
_cell.length_a   1.000
_cell.length_b   1.000
_cell.length_c   1.000
_cell.angle_alpha   90.00
_cell.angle_beta   90.00
_cell.angle_gamma   90.00
#
_symmetry.space_group_name_H-M   'P 1'
#
loop_
_entity.id
_entity.type
_entity.pdbx_description
1 polymer ?
#
loop_
_entity_poly.entity_id
_entity_poly.type
_entity_poly.pdbx_seq_one_letter_code
_entity_poly.pdbx_strand_id
1 'polypeptide(L)'
;MSTPVPGSAEPLNCELCQRVSVLAFHATGSDVLDRAACRRTRGDGMWLCSICEEGVHRWMAEHPGPGSSQAAVDEMVQRLLSLIDGTPRKYRRQRRDPADS
;
A
#
# COMPACT_ATOMS: atom_id res chain seq x y z
N MET A 1 -9.66 -18.89 -4.45
CA MET A 1 -8.60 -17.87 -4.49
C MET A 1 -7.28 -18.62 -4.48
N SER A 2 -6.47 -18.50 -5.53
CA SER A 2 -5.22 -19.27 -5.66
C SER A 2 -4.18 -18.72 -4.68
N THR A 3 -3.73 -19.56 -3.74
CA THR A 3 -2.60 -19.22 -2.86
C THR A 3 -1.32 -19.21 -3.69
N PRO A 4 -0.63 -18.07 -3.83
CA PRO A 4 0.63 -18.02 -4.57
C PRO A 4 1.65 -18.95 -3.91
N VAL A 5 2.32 -19.77 -4.72
CA VAL A 5 3.45 -20.58 -4.24
C VAL A 5 4.71 -19.72 -4.29
N PRO A 6 5.51 -19.66 -3.19
CA PRO A 6 6.81 -19.00 -3.21
C PRO A 6 7.66 -19.54 -4.38
N GLY A 7 8.02 -18.67 -5.34
CA GLY A 7 8.82 -19.04 -6.52
C GLY A 7 8.03 -19.46 -7.77
N SER A 8 6.69 -19.38 -7.77
CA SER A 8 5.93 -19.47 -9.02
C SER A 8 6.24 -18.27 -9.91
N ALA A 9 6.68 -18.53 -11.15
CA ALA A 9 7.00 -17.49 -12.13
C ALA A 9 5.75 -16.90 -12.82
N GLU A 10 4.56 -17.35 -12.43
CA GLU A 10 3.31 -16.86 -12.98
C GLU A 10 3.00 -15.47 -12.39
N PRO A 11 2.81 -14.45 -13.23
CA PRO A 11 2.47 -13.12 -12.75
C PRO A 11 1.06 -13.13 -12.17
N LEU A 12 0.92 -12.60 -10.95
CA LEU A 12 -0.33 -12.53 -10.19
C LEU A 12 -0.64 -11.08 -9.84
N ASN A 13 -1.88 -10.82 -9.41
CA ASN A 13 -2.28 -9.49 -8.98
C ASN A 13 -1.69 -9.18 -7.60
N CYS A 14 -0.98 -8.07 -7.48
CA CYS A 14 -0.56 -7.52 -6.20
C CYS A 14 -1.78 -7.26 -5.32
N GLU A 15 -1.78 -7.78 -4.10
CA GLU A 15 -2.93 -7.67 -3.19
C GLU A 15 -3.20 -6.23 -2.73
N LEU A 16 -2.19 -5.35 -2.83
CA LEU A 16 -2.30 -3.93 -2.46
C LEU A 16 -2.72 -3.03 -3.62
N CYS A 17 -2.03 -3.09 -4.76
CA CYS A 17 -2.25 -2.16 -5.87
C CYS A 17 -2.93 -2.79 -7.10
N GLN A 18 -3.26 -4.09 -7.04
CA GLN A 18 -3.95 -4.86 -8.09
C GLN A 18 -3.24 -4.93 -9.45
N ARG A 19 -2.00 -4.45 -9.56
CA ARG A 19 -1.18 -4.61 -10.77
C ARG A 19 -0.66 -6.05 -10.89
N VAL A 20 -0.68 -6.58 -12.11
CA VAL A 20 -0.09 -7.89 -12.46
C VAL A 20 1.44 -7.80 -12.36
N SER A 21 2.06 -8.65 -11.55
CA SER A 21 3.50 -8.67 -11.29
C SER A 21 3.96 -10.02 -10.75
N VAL A 22 5.27 -10.27 -10.77
CA VAL A 22 5.88 -11.25 -9.85
C VAL A 22 5.74 -10.69 -8.43
N LEU A 23 5.29 -11.53 -7.49
CA LEU A 23 4.98 -11.12 -6.12
C LEU A 23 6.02 -11.64 -5.13
N ALA A 24 6.25 -10.86 -4.07
CA ALA A 24 6.98 -11.25 -2.89
C ALA A 24 6.04 -11.23 -1.69
N PHE A 25 6.22 -12.18 -0.78
CA PHE A 25 5.49 -12.19 0.48
C PHE A 25 6.01 -11.08 1.40
N HIS A 26 5.11 -10.33 2.02
CA HIS A 26 5.40 -9.37 3.09
C HIS A 26 4.64 -9.80 4.33
N ALA A 27 5.35 -10.18 5.40
CA ALA A 27 4.75 -10.58 6.66
C ALA A 27 4.19 -9.34 7.39
N THR A 28 2.92 -9.37 7.80
CA THR A 28 2.29 -8.26 8.55
C THR A 28 2.23 -8.52 10.05
N GLY A 29 2.38 -9.78 10.48
CA GLY A 29 2.43 -10.17 11.89
C GLY A 29 3.76 -9.90 12.61
N SER A 30 4.76 -9.36 11.93
CA SER A 30 6.10 -9.12 12.48
C SER A 30 6.78 -7.89 11.86
N ASP A 31 7.41 -7.07 12.68
CA ASP A 31 8.07 -5.82 12.26
C ASP A 31 9.52 -6.05 11.75
N VAL A 32 9.67 -6.85 10.69
CA VAL A 32 10.99 -7.20 10.13
C VAL A 32 11.39 -6.20 9.04
N LEU A 33 12.40 -5.37 9.32
CA LEU A 33 12.86 -4.34 8.37
C LEU A 33 13.65 -4.91 7.18
N ASP A 34 14.44 -5.97 7.38
CA ASP A 34 15.16 -6.62 6.28
C ASP A 34 14.18 -7.35 5.35
N ARG A 35 14.15 -6.95 4.08
CA ARG A 35 13.21 -7.50 3.09
C ARG A 35 13.39 -8.99 2.89
N ALA A 36 14.63 -9.47 2.83
CA ALA A 36 14.90 -10.88 2.59
C ALA A 36 14.40 -11.74 3.77
N ALA A 37 14.62 -11.29 5.00
CA ALA A 37 14.08 -11.91 6.21
C ALA A 37 12.55 -11.83 6.25
N CYS A 38 11.96 -10.67 6.00
CA CYS A 38 10.50 -10.46 5.98
C CYS A 38 9.78 -11.45 5.05
N ARG A 39 10.30 -11.64 3.83
CA ARG A 39 9.78 -12.61 2.84
C ARG A 39 9.78 -14.06 3.31
N ARG A 40 10.66 -14.40 4.26
CA ARG A 40 10.78 -15.75 4.83
C ARG A 40 10.10 -15.88 6.18
N THR A 41 9.63 -14.78 6.77
CA THR A 41 8.91 -14.82 8.04
C THR A 41 7.59 -15.56 7.84
N ARG A 42 7.32 -16.51 8.73
CA ARG A 42 6.07 -17.27 8.72
C ARG A 42 4.97 -16.47 9.41
N GLY A 43 3.73 -16.70 8.99
CA GLY A 43 2.55 -16.10 9.60
C GLY A 43 1.70 -15.39 8.56
N ASP A 44 0.87 -14.47 9.04
CA ASP A 44 0.00 -13.66 8.20
C ASP A 44 0.81 -12.60 7.44
N GLY A 45 0.35 -12.30 6.24
CA GLY A 45 0.99 -11.35 5.37
C GLY A 45 0.28 -11.20 4.04
N MET A 46 0.90 -10.47 3.13
CA MET A 46 0.35 -10.13 1.83
C MET A 46 1.33 -10.44 0.71
N TRP A 47 0.79 -10.72 -0.47
CA TRP A 47 1.56 -10.87 -1.71
C TRP A 47 1.62 -9.54 -2.46
N LEU A 48 2.80 -8.91 -2.43
CA LEU A 48 3.02 -7.57 -2.93
C LEU A 48 3.95 -7.57 -4.15
N CYS A 49 3.72 -6.65 -5.08
CA CYS A 49 4.72 -6.34 -6.09
C CYS A 49 5.92 -5.62 -5.46
N SER A 50 7.06 -5.62 -6.17
CA SER A 50 8.31 -5.03 -5.68
C SER A 50 8.19 -3.56 -5.26
N ILE A 51 7.36 -2.78 -5.95
CA ILE A 51 7.11 -1.35 -5.66
C ILE A 51 6.33 -1.19 -4.36
N CYS A 52 5.27 -1.98 -4.16
CA CYS A 52 4.46 -1.92 -2.94
C CYS A 52 5.27 -2.39 -1.73
N GLU A 53 6.01 -3.50 -1.87
CA GLU A 53 6.90 -4.00 -0.82
C GLU A 53 7.94 -2.95 -0.42
N GLU A 54 8.57 -2.28 -1.39
CA GLU A 54 9.53 -1.21 -1.12
C GLU A 54 8.87 -0.02 -0.41
N GLY A 55 7.68 0.40 -0.84
CA GLY A 55 6.93 1.48 -0.20
C GLY A 55 6.60 1.17 1.27
N VAL A 56 6.17 -0.06 1.55
CA VAL A 56 5.90 -0.56 2.90
C VAL A 56 7.17 -0.53 3.76
N HIS A 57 8.26 -1.16 3.31
CA HIS A 57 9.51 -1.21 4.08
C HIS A 57 10.14 0.16 4.29
N ARG A 58 10.03 1.06 3.31
CA ARG A 58 10.48 2.44 3.46
C ARG A 58 9.69 3.16 4.56
N TRP A 59 8.37 3.01 4.56
CA TRP A 59 7.54 3.59 5.62
C TRP A 59 7.89 3.02 6.99
N MET A 60 8.08 1.70 7.11
CA MET A 60 8.48 1.05 8.35
C MET A 60 9.84 1.55 8.86
N ALA A 61 10.79 1.80 7.96
CA ALA A 61 12.10 2.35 8.32
C ALA A 61 12.00 3.79 8.86
N GLU A 62 11.06 4.58 8.35
CA GLU A 62 10.76 5.94 8.82
C GLU A 62 9.94 5.93 10.13
N HIS A 63 9.17 4.87 10.39
CA HIS A 63 8.24 4.74 11.53
C HIS A 63 8.42 3.40 12.27
N PRO A 64 9.61 3.15 12.87
CA PRO A 64 9.87 1.87 13.53
C PRO A 64 9.05 1.75 14.82
N GLY A 65 8.51 0.56 15.06
CA GLY A 65 7.81 0.24 16.30
C GLY A 65 6.92 -0.99 16.20
N PRO A 66 6.37 -1.48 17.32
CA PRO A 66 5.44 -2.59 17.32
C PRO A 66 4.23 -2.31 16.41
N GLY A 67 3.94 -3.22 15.49
CA GLY A 67 2.83 -3.10 14.53
C GLY A 67 3.12 -2.17 13.34
N SER A 68 4.35 -1.68 13.19
CA SER A 68 4.77 -0.90 12.01
C SER A 68 4.48 -1.59 10.69
N SER A 69 4.55 -2.92 10.62
CA SER A 69 4.29 -3.67 9.38
C SER A 69 2.85 -3.52 8.92
N GLN A 70 1.88 -3.70 9.82
CA GLN A 70 0.48 -3.51 9.51
C GLN A 70 0.17 -2.02 9.25
N ALA A 71 0.70 -1.12 10.07
CA ALA A 71 0.48 0.31 9.91
C ALA A 71 1.03 0.84 8.57
N ALA A 72 2.14 0.28 8.08
CA ALA A 72 2.69 0.62 6.77
C ALA A 72 1.76 0.21 5.62
N VAL A 73 1.16 -0.98 5.70
CA VAL A 73 0.16 -1.44 4.73
C VAL A 73 -1.05 -0.52 4.76
N ASP A 74 -1.57 -0.19 5.95
CA ASP A 74 -2.72 0.69 6.12
C ASP A 74 -2.44 2.08 5.51
N GLU A 75 -1.25 2.64 5.74
CA GLU A 75 -0.81 3.89 5.11
C GLU A 75 -0.79 3.79 3.58
N MET A 76 -0.29 2.70 3.01
CA MET A 76 -0.29 2.52 1.55
C MET A 76 -1.73 2.45 1.00
N VAL A 77 -2.64 1.78 1.72
CA VAL A 77 -4.08 1.76 1.36
C VAL A 77 -4.64 3.17 1.41
N GLN A 78 -4.37 3.94 2.46
CA GLN A 78 -4.83 5.33 2.58
C GLN A 78 -4.29 6.23 1.46
N ARG A 79 -3.04 6.04 1.04
CA ARG A 79 -2.47 6.76 -0.13
C ARG A 79 -3.19 6.41 -1.42
N LEU A 80 -3.53 5.15 -1.64
CA LEU A 80 -4.30 4.71 -2.81
C LEU A 80 -5.72 5.29 -2.79
N LEU A 81 -6.40 5.27 -1.64
CA LEU A 81 -7.73 5.88 -1.48
C LEU A 81 -7.69 7.39 -1.75
N SER A 82 -6.69 8.09 -1.21
CA SER A 82 -6.51 9.53 -1.43
C SER A 82 -6.32 9.89 -2.91
N LEU A 83 -5.73 8.99 -3.70
CA LEU A 83 -5.60 9.16 -5.15
C LEU A 83 -6.93 8.97 -5.89
N ILE A 84 -7.80 8.09 -5.39
CA ILE A 84 -9.13 7.81 -5.96
C ILE A 84 -10.09 8.97 -5.67
N ASP A 85 -10.11 9.45 -4.42
CA ASP A 85 -10.99 10.55 -4.00
C ASP A 85 -10.61 11.89 -4.67
N GLY A 86 -9.35 12.01 -5.10
CA GLY A 86 -8.79 13.21 -5.71
C GLY A 86 -8.59 14.34 -4.70
N THR A 87 -7.85 15.38 -5.09
CA THR A 87 -7.71 16.58 -4.26
C THR A 87 -9.07 17.21 -4.00
N PRO A 88 -9.44 17.52 -2.73
CA PRO A 88 -10.66 18.24 -2.42
C PRO A 88 -10.74 19.53 -3.24
N ARG A 89 -11.64 19.57 -4.22
CA ARG A 89 -11.82 20.78 -5.04
C ARG A 89 -12.44 21.85 -4.16
N LYS A 90 -11.68 22.90 -3.82
CA LYS A 90 -12.22 24.10 -3.17
C LYS A 90 -13.18 24.78 -4.15
N TYR A 91 -14.47 24.47 -4.04
CA TYR A 91 -15.51 25.13 -4.82
C TYR A 91 -15.62 26.59 -4.32
N ARG A 92 -14.88 27.51 -4.95
CA ARG A 92 -15.02 28.94 -4.68
C ARG A 92 -16.38 29.35 -5.24
N ARG A 93 -17.41 29.43 -4.38
CA ARG A 93 -18.67 30.11 -4.70
C ARG A 93 -18.31 31.53 -5.14
N GLN A 94 -18.27 31.78 -6.44
CA GLN A 94 -18.42 33.14 -6.94
C GLN A 94 -19.83 33.56 -6.52
N ARG A 95 -19.90 34.42 -5.50
CA ARG A 95 -21.08 35.28 -5.33
C ARG A 95 -21.22 36.05 -6.63
N ARG A 96 -22.25 35.70 -7.40
CA ARG A 96 -22.75 36.54 -8.48
C ARG A 96 -23.48 37.66 -7.76
N ASP A 97 -22.82 38.80 -7.58
CA ASP A 97 -23.50 40.00 -7.09
C ASP A 97 -24.57 40.38 -8.13
N PRO A 98 -25.85 40.54 -7.73
CA PRO A 98 -26.87 41.07 -8.62
C PRO A 98 -26.72 42.59 -8.64
N ALA A 99 -26.01 43.11 -9.64
CA ALA A 99 -26.01 44.52 -9.99
C ALA A 99 -26.00 44.63 -11.52
N ASP A 100 -27.17 44.78 -12.12
CA ASP A 100 -27.71 46.11 -12.41
C ASP A 100 -29.16 46.01 -12.87
N SER A 101 -29.90 47.07 -12.56
CA SER A 101 -31.34 47.26 -12.78
C SER A 101 -31.66 47.75 -14.19
#